data_AF-A0A8X7NVN5-F1
#
_entry.id   AF-A0A8X7NVN5-F1
#
_cell.length_a   1.000
_cell.length_b   1.000
_cell.length_c   1.000
_cell.angle_alpha   90.00
_cell.angle_beta   90.00
_cell.angle_gamma   90.00
#
_symmetry.space_group_name_H-M   'P 1'
#
loop_
_entity.id
_entity.type
_entity.pdbx_description
1 polymer ?
#
loop_
_entity_poly.entity_id
_entity_poly.type
_entity_poly.pdbx_seq_one_letter_code
_entity_poly.pdbx_strand_id
1 'polypeptide(L)'
;MDTDATVPLSERPEWSDVVPLSQDDGPNPVVPIAYKEDFRETMDYFRAIYHANERSPRALRLTEEALRLNSGNYTVWYFRRLVLEELDHDLYEELKFIEGIAEENSKNYQLWHHRRWVAERLGPDVAGKELDFTRRVLSVDAKHYHAWSHRQWALQALGGWENELDYCHELLEADVFNNSAWNQRHYVITRSPSLGGLEAMRESEVSYTVKAILANPGNESSWRYLKALYKDATESWISDPSVSSVCLKVLSRTDCFRGFALSTLLDLLCDGLRPTNEHRDSVRALANEEPETNLAKFVCTILGRVDPIRANYWAWRKSKITVAI
;
A
#
# COMPACT_ATOMS: atom_id res chain seq x y z
N MET A 1 -25.52 -2.77 19.34
CA MET A 1 -25.45 -2.68 20.80
C MET A 1 -24.49 -1.54 21.05
N ASP A 2 -24.90 -0.30 21.23
CA ASP A 2 -25.95 0.24 22.09
C ASP A 2 -26.95 1.12 21.32
N THR A 3 -28.25 0.95 21.58
CA THR A 3 -29.28 1.90 21.15
C THR A 3 -29.72 2.67 22.39
N ASP A 4 -28.81 3.44 22.97
CA ASP A 4 -29.25 4.53 23.82
C ASP A 4 -29.78 5.59 22.84
N ALA A 5 -31.10 5.71 22.76
CA ALA A 5 -31.76 6.56 21.79
C ALA A 5 -31.30 8.00 22.04
N THR A 6 -30.39 8.47 21.20
CA THR A 6 -29.83 9.82 21.29
C THR A 6 -30.99 10.78 21.08
N VAL A 7 -31.19 11.71 22.01
CA VAL A 7 -32.30 12.68 21.95
C VAL A 7 -32.23 13.43 20.60
N PRO A 8 -33.33 13.54 19.84
CA PRO A 8 -33.36 14.28 18.57
C PRO A 8 -32.84 15.71 18.71
N LEU A 9 -32.17 16.25 17.70
CA LEU A 9 -31.60 17.61 17.77
C LEU A 9 -32.68 18.68 18.01
N SER A 10 -33.87 18.48 17.45
CA SER A 10 -35.03 19.35 17.65
C SER A 10 -35.56 19.40 19.09
N GLU A 11 -35.26 18.40 19.91
CA GLU A 11 -35.67 18.34 21.32
C GLU A 11 -34.60 18.88 22.29
N ARG A 12 -33.39 19.14 21.79
CA ARG A 12 -32.26 19.62 22.60
C ARG A 12 -32.35 21.15 22.78
N PRO A 13 -32.43 21.68 24.02
CA PRO A 13 -32.59 23.12 24.26
C PRO A 13 -31.50 23.98 23.61
N GLU A 14 -30.27 23.49 23.52
CA GLU A 14 -29.14 24.18 22.91
C GLU A 14 -29.20 24.29 21.37
N TRP A 15 -30.24 23.75 20.74
CA TRP A 15 -30.51 23.84 19.30
C TRP A 15 -31.79 24.63 18.98
N SER A 16 -32.47 25.15 20.01
CA SER A 16 -33.76 25.85 19.86
C SER A 16 -33.70 27.16 19.05
N ASP A 17 -32.52 27.77 18.94
CA ASP A 17 -32.25 28.96 18.13
C ASP A 17 -31.91 28.65 16.66
N VAL A 18 -31.70 27.39 16.30
CA VAL A 18 -31.32 26.97 14.96
C VAL A 18 -32.54 26.46 14.20
N VAL A 19 -32.84 27.11 13.07
CA VAL A 19 -33.85 26.61 12.13
C VAL A 19 -33.18 25.60 11.18
N PRO A 20 -33.58 24.31 11.18
CA PRO A 20 -32.98 23.31 10.31
C PRO A 20 -33.19 23.63 8.83
N LEU A 21 -32.18 23.36 8.00
CA LEU A 21 -32.20 23.65 6.56
C LEU A 21 -32.32 22.35 5.75
N SER A 22 -33.49 22.11 5.15
CA SER A 22 -33.76 20.92 4.36
C SER A 22 -32.87 20.80 3.12
N GLN A 23 -32.56 19.56 2.72
CA GLN A 23 -31.93 19.31 1.42
C GLN A 23 -32.89 19.70 0.27
N ASP A 24 -32.40 20.45 -0.71
CA ASP A 24 -33.14 20.78 -1.94
C ASP A 24 -32.63 19.91 -3.10
N ASP A 25 -33.33 18.81 -3.37
CA ASP A 25 -33.09 17.93 -4.53
C ASP A 25 -33.92 18.35 -5.77
N GLY A 26 -34.57 19.52 -5.70
CA GLY A 26 -35.45 20.05 -6.73
C GLY A 26 -36.81 19.34 -6.83
N PRO A 27 -37.67 19.77 -7.77
CA PRO A 27 -39.04 19.24 -7.90
C PRO A 27 -39.13 17.82 -8.47
N ASN A 28 -38.07 17.33 -9.13
CA ASN A 28 -38.00 16.00 -9.74
C ASN A 28 -36.65 15.36 -9.40
N PRO A 29 -36.48 14.85 -8.17
CA PRO A 29 -35.18 14.38 -7.71
C PRO A 29 -34.74 13.13 -8.48
N VAL A 30 -33.46 13.09 -8.84
CA VAL A 30 -32.80 11.90 -9.41
C VAL A 30 -31.94 11.25 -8.34
N VAL A 31 -31.94 9.91 -8.28
CA VAL A 31 -31.28 9.10 -7.23
C VAL A 31 -31.60 9.55 -5.78
N PRO A 32 -32.86 9.88 -5.44
CA PRO A 32 -33.19 10.27 -4.06
C PRO A 32 -32.94 9.11 -3.11
N ILE A 33 -32.30 9.40 -1.99
CA ILE A 33 -32.08 8.43 -0.93
C ILE A 33 -33.23 8.57 0.07
N ALA A 34 -33.91 7.48 0.36
CA ALA A 34 -34.90 7.42 1.43
C ALA A 34 -34.20 7.39 2.80
N TYR A 35 -33.74 8.57 3.25
CA TYR A 35 -33.02 8.71 4.52
C TYR A 35 -33.89 8.32 5.71
N LYS A 36 -33.25 7.75 6.74
CA LYS A 36 -33.84 7.65 8.07
C LYS A 36 -33.99 9.04 8.69
N GLU A 37 -34.89 9.15 9.68
CA GLU A 37 -35.22 10.43 10.31
C GLU A 37 -34.00 11.07 10.99
N ASP A 38 -33.22 10.28 11.73
CA ASP A 38 -31.98 10.70 12.38
C ASP A 38 -30.99 11.30 11.37
N PHE A 39 -30.78 10.62 10.25
CA PHE A 39 -29.92 11.12 9.17
C PHE A 39 -30.42 12.44 8.60
N ARG A 40 -31.72 12.52 8.31
CA ARG A 40 -32.33 13.74 7.74
C ARG A 40 -32.17 14.90 8.71
N GLU A 41 -32.56 14.72 9.97
CA GLU A 41 -32.49 15.76 10.99
C GLU A 41 -31.05 16.24 11.20
N THR A 42 -30.10 15.33 11.44
CA THR A 42 -28.68 15.70 11.63
C THR A 42 -28.13 16.48 10.44
N MET A 43 -28.45 16.07 9.21
CA MET A 43 -27.98 16.77 8.02
C MET A 43 -28.69 18.11 7.78
N ASP A 44 -29.96 18.26 8.19
CA ASP A 44 -30.68 19.54 8.12
C ASP A 44 -30.08 20.58 9.08
N TYR A 45 -29.78 20.15 10.31
CA TYR A 45 -29.04 21.00 11.27
C TYR A 45 -27.61 21.29 10.80
N PHE A 46 -26.93 20.30 10.20
CA PHE A 46 -25.59 20.53 9.65
C PHE A 46 -25.61 21.58 8.55
N ARG A 47 -26.57 21.50 7.62
CA ARG A 47 -26.75 22.50 6.56
C ARG A 47 -26.99 23.90 7.12
N ALA A 48 -27.83 24.03 8.16
CA ALA A 48 -28.09 25.31 8.81
C ALA A 48 -26.83 25.92 9.44
N ILE A 49 -26.10 25.15 10.24
CA ILE A 49 -24.84 25.56 10.89
C ILE A 49 -23.75 25.89 9.87
N TYR A 50 -23.62 25.04 8.85
CA TYR A 50 -22.65 25.23 7.78
C TYR A 50 -22.92 26.53 7.00
N HIS A 51 -24.19 26.78 6.65
CA HIS A 51 -24.59 28.01 5.95
C HIS A 51 -24.38 29.27 6.81
N ALA A 52 -24.63 29.17 8.12
CA ALA A 52 -24.34 30.26 9.06
C ALA A 52 -22.84 30.44 9.34
N ASN A 53 -21.98 29.51 8.90
CA ASN A 53 -20.55 29.42 9.24
C ASN A 53 -20.32 29.50 10.76
N GLU A 54 -21.17 28.85 11.55
CA GLU A 54 -21.07 28.87 13.00
C GLU A 54 -19.96 27.92 13.48
N ARG A 55 -18.90 28.47 14.08
CA ARG A 55 -17.75 27.73 14.58
C ARG A 55 -17.76 27.64 16.10
N SER A 56 -18.65 26.81 16.63
CA SER A 56 -18.91 26.68 18.07
C SER A 56 -18.66 25.26 18.58
N PRO A 57 -18.57 25.06 19.91
CA PRO A 57 -18.48 23.70 20.48
C PRO A 57 -19.68 22.80 20.12
N ARG A 58 -20.88 23.36 19.91
CA ARG A 58 -22.04 22.57 19.44
C ARG A 58 -21.92 22.18 17.97
N ALA A 59 -21.34 23.05 17.14
CA ALA A 59 -21.02 22.72 15.75
C ALA A 59 -20.00 21.57 15.68
N LEU A 60 -18.99 21.56 16.54
CA LEU A 60 -18.03 20.46 16.61
C LEU A 60 -18.71 19.12 16.93
N ARG A 61 -19.58 19.07 17.94
CA ARG A 61 -20.36 17.87 18.28
C ARG A 61 -21.29 17.43 17.14
N LEU A 62 -21.95 18.38 16.48
CA LEU A 62 -22.81 18.08 15.33
C LEU A 62 -22.02 17.45 14.17
N THR A 63 -20.81 17.92 13.89
CA THR A 63 -19.97 17.28 12.86
C THR A 63 -19.59 15.85 13.23
N GLU A 64 -19.41 15.54 14.51
CA GLU A 64 -19.19 14.16 14.96
C GLU A 64 -20.42 13.29 14.71
N GLU A 65 -21.63 13.74 15.08
CA GLU A 65 -22.88 13.02 14.81
C GLU A 65 -23.07 12.78 13.30
N ALA A 66 -22.85 13.80 12.48
CA ALA A 66 -22.94 13.69 11.03
C ALA A 66 -21.91 12.70 10.43
N LEU A 67 -20.69 12.63 10.99
CA LEU A 67 -19.64 11.73 10.52
C LEU A 67 -19.86 10.27 10.95
N ARG A 68 -20.50 10.03 12.10
CA ARG A 68 -20.94 8.69 12.49
C ARG A 68 -22.02 8.15 11.55
N LEU A 69 -22.88 9.03 11.04
CA LEU A 69 -23.92 8.67 10.07
C LEU A 69 -23.38 8.51 8.64
N ASN A 70 -22.42 9.35 8.23
CA ASN A 70 -21.74 9.23 6.94
C ASN A 70 -20.33 9.81 6.99
N SER A 71 -19.37 8.95 7.34
CA SER A 71 -17.95 9.31 7.37
C SER A 71 -17.38 9.62 5.99
N GLY A 72 -18.08 9.31 4.89
CA GLY A 72 -17.67 9.65 3.53
C GLY A 72 -17.94 11.11 3.14
N ASN A 73 -18.66 11.88 3.98
CA ASN A 73 -19.02 13.26 3.66
C ASN A 73 -17.84 14.23 3.85
N TYR A 74 -17.13 14.52 2.76
CA TYR A 74 -15.96 15.40 2.78
C TYR A 74 -16.26 16.85 3.17
N THR A 75 -17.49 17.34 2.97
CA THR A 75 -17.89 18.71 3.37
C THR A 75 -17.94 18.82 4.88
N VAL A 76 -18.44 17.79 5.57
CA VAL A 76 -18.47 17.74 7.04
C VAL A 76 -17.03 17.71 7.58
N TRP A 77 -16.15 16.89 7.01
CA TRP A 77 -14.73 16.87 7.40
C TRP A 77 -14.03 18.21 7.18
N TYR A 78 -14.31 18.88 6.05
CA TYR A 78 -13.76 20.21 5.79
C TYR A 78 -14.23 21.21 6.84
N PHE A 79 -15.53 21.26 7.11
CA PHE A 79 -16.09 22.17 8.10
C PHE A 79 -15.56 21.86 9.51
N ARG A 80 -15.46 20.58 9.88
CA ARG A 80 -14.88 20.15 11.16
C ARG A 80 -13.47 20.72 11.36
N ARG A 81 -12.61 20.71 10.34
CA ARG A 81 -11.27 21.34 10.43
C ARG A 81 -11.33 22.84 10.72
N LEU A 82 -12.24 23.56 10.08
CA LEU A 82 -12.43 25.00 10.36
C LEU A 82 -12.89 25.25 11.79
N VAL A 83 -13.79 24.39 12.31
CA VAL A 83 -14.26 24.49 13.69
C VAL A 83 -13.16 24.15 14.69
N LEU A 84 -12.36 23.10 14.43
CA LEU A 84 -11.22 22.72 15.28
C LEU A 84 -10.19 23.84 15.38
N GLU A 85 -9.89 24.51 14.28
CA GLU A 85 -8.97 25.65 14.24
C GLU A 85 -9.50 26.85 15.02
N GLU A 86 -10.77 27.20 14.86
CA GLU A 86 -11.38 28.33 15.57
C GLU A 86 -11.42 28.12 17.09
N LEU A 87 -11.69 26.87 17.50
CA LEU A 87 -11.82 26.52 18.91
C LEU A 87 -10.48 26.24 19.59
N ASP A 88 -9.36 26.28 18.87
CA ASP A 88 -8.04 25.84 19.35
C ASP A 88 -8.12 24.46 20.04
N HIS A 89 -8.81 23.52 19.39
CA HIS A 89 -9.13 22.24 20.00
C HIS A 89 -7.88 21.35 20.17
N ASP A 90 -7.86 20.56 21.24
CA ASP A 90 -6.78 19.59 21.47
C ASP A 90 -6.75 18.52 20.37
N LEU A 91 -5.74 18.61 19.51
CA LEU A 91 -5.55 17.70 18.39
C LEU A 91 -5.22 16.27 18.83
N TYR A 92 -4.77 16.04 20.07
CA TYR A 92 -4.63 14.68 20.62
C TYR A 92 -5.99 14.03 20.91
N GLU A 93 -6.99 14.80 21.36
CA GLU A 93 -8.36 14.31 21.49
C GLU A 93 -8.97 14.05 20.11
N GLU A 94 -8.66 14.89 19.12
CA GLU A 94 -9.10 14.66 17.74
C GLU A 94 -8.52 13.37 17.13
N LEU A 95 -7.27 13.03 17.45
CA LEU A 95 -6.70 11.72 17.06
C LEU A 95 -7.51 10.55 17.64
N LYS A 96 -7.98 10.65 18.90
CA LYS A 96 -8.82 9.60 19.51
C LYS A 96 -10.18 9.50 18.81
N PHE A 97 -10.79 10.64 18.48
CA PHE A 97 -12.03 10.67 17.69
C PHE A 97 -11.86 9.98 16.34
N ILE A 98 -10.76 10.26 15.64
CA ILE A 98 -10.43 9.61 14.36
C ILE A 98 -10.26 8.09 14.53
N GLU A 99 -9.62 7.64 15.61
CA GLU A 99 -9.46 6.20 15.89
C GLU A 99 -10.82 5.52 16.06
N GLY A 100 -11.76 6.15 16.75
CA GLY A 100 -13.13 5.63 16.86
C GLY A 100 -13.83 5.46 15.51
N ILE A 101 -13.70 6.43 14.59
CA ILE A 101 -14.27 6.27 13.23
C ILE A 101 -13.52 5.18 12.45
N ALA A 102 -12.21 5.03 12.65
CA ALA A 102 -11.40 4.04 11.94
C ALA A 102 -11.77 2.60 12.32
N GLU A 103 -12.22 2.36 13.56
CA GLU A 103 -12.72 1.06 14.02
C GLU A 103 -13.95 0.61 13.22
N GLU A 104 -14.81 1.54 12.83
CA GLU A 104 -16.04 1.26 12.06
C GLU A 104 -15.79 1.29 10.55
N ASN A 105 -14.99 2.25 10.05
CA ASN A 105 -14.79 2.49 8.63
C ASN A 105 -13.34 2.93 8.29
N SER A 106 -12.40 1.98 8.41
CA SER A 106 -11.00 2.21 8.05
C SER A 106 -10.75 2.40 6.55
N LYS A 107 -11.66 1.99 5.65
CA LYS A 107 -11.54 2.13 4.19
C LYS A 107 -12.16 3.43 3.67
N ASN A 108 -11.88 4.53 4.37
CA ASN A 108 -12.44 5.85 4.12
C ASN A 108 -11.36 6.89 3.79
N TYR A 109 -11.38 7.47 2.58
CA TYR A 109 -10.38 8.45 2.15
C TYR A 109 -10.31 9.69 3.03
N GLN A 110 -11.46 10.21 3.45
CA GLN A 110 -11.56 11.46 4.20
C GLN A 110 -10.98 11.31 5.61
N LEU A 111 -11.16 10.14 6.24
CA LEU A 111 -10.57 9.79 7.52
C LEU A 111 -9.03 9.88 7.47
N TRP A 112 -8.40 9.21 6.51
CA TRP A 112 -6.94 9.20 6.39
C TRP A 112 -6.39 10.59 6.05
N HIS A 113 -7.08 11.33 5.19
CA HIS A 113 -6.71 12.71 4.89
C HIS A 113 -6.84 13.61 6.13
N HIS A 114 -7.90 13.46 6.91
CA HIS A 114 -8.09 14.24 8.13
C HIS A 114 -7.07 13.88 9.20
N ARG A 115 -6.76 12.59 9.38
CA ARG A 115 -5.69 12.15 10.28
C ARG A 115 -4.34 12.76 9.93
N ARG A 116 -4.00 12.77 8.64
CA ARG A 116 -2.79 13.42 8.14
C ARG A 116 -2.79 14.92 8.48
N TRP A 117 -3.88 15.63 8.23
CA TRP A 117 -4.00 17.06 8.57
C TRP A 117 -3.78 17.34 10.07
N VAL A 118 -4.30 16.46 10.95
CA VAL A 118 -4.09 16.55 12.40
C VAL A 118 -2.62 16.30 12.76
N ALA A 119 -2.05 15.21 12.25
CA ALA A 119 -0.67 14.82 12.54
C ALA A 119 0.36 15.84 12.00
N GLU A 120 0.10 16.47 10.85
CA GLU A 120 0.93 17.56 10.31
C GLU A 120 1.01 18.77 11.25
N ARG A 121 -0.08 19.09 11.96
CA ARG A 121 -0.13 20.19 12.93
C ARG A 121 0.54 19.84 14.25
N LEU A 122 0.44 18.59 14.67
CA LEU A 122 1.11 18.08 15.88
C LEU A 122 2.63 17.93 15.68
N GLY A 123 3.08 17.69 14.45
CA GLY A 123 4.49 17.65 14.10
C GLY A 123 5.19 16.31 14.41
N PRO A 124 6.54 16.27 14.35
CA PRO A 124 7.33 15.03 14.42
C PRO A 124 7.10 14.18 15.67
N ASP A 125 6.70 14.79 16.79
CA ASP A 125 6.50 14.11 18.07
C ASP A 125 5.42 13.02 18.02
N VAL A 126 4.51 13.07 17.03
CA VAL A 126 3.49 12.02 16.84
C VAL A 126 3.89 10.91 15.87
N ALA A 127 5.09 10.95 15.29
CA ALA A 127 5.54 9.91 14.34
C ALA A 127 5.36 8.50 14.91
N GLY A 128 5.80 8.25 16.15
CA GLY A 128 5.62 6.96 16.82
C GLY A 128 4.15 6.53 16.93
N LYS A 129 3.24 7.45 17.29
CA LYS A 129 1.81 7.17 17.39
C LYS A 129 1.20 6.80 16.04
N GLU A 130 1.63 7.45 14.96
CA GLU A 130 1.15 7.16 13.60
C GLU A 130 1.67 5.83 13.08
N LEU A 131 2.92 5.49 13.39
CA LEU A 131 3.50 4.18 13.07
C LEU A 131 2.83 3.06 13.88
N ASP A 132 2.48 3.29 15.15
CA ASP A 132 1.75 2.31 15.96
C ASP A 132 0.30 2.16 15.50
N PHE A 133 -0.37 3.25 15.15
CA PHE A 133 -1.72 3.22 14.59
C PHE A 133 -1.77 2.40 13.30
N THR A 134 -0.88 2.72 12.34
CA THR A 134 -0.82 1.96 11.08
C THR A 134 -0.43 0.51 11.31
N ARG A 135 0.45 0.20 12.27
CA ARG A 135 0.76 -1.20 12.66
C ARG A 135 -0.49 -1.93 13.14
N ARG A 136 -1.34 -1.31 13.98
CA ARG A 136 -2.61 -1.91 14.42
C ARG A 136 -3.55 -2.19 13.25
N VAL A 137 -3.74 -1.22 12.35
CA VAL A 137 -4.59 -1.40 11.16
C VAL A 137 -4.05 -2.53 10.26
N LEU A 138 -2.73 -2.59 10.06
CA LEU A 138 -2.08 -3.62 9.24
C LEU A 138 -2.08 -5.00 9.88
N SER A 139 -2.19 -5.11 11.21
CA SER A 139 -2.37 -6.40 11.88
C SER A 139 -3.74 -7.03 11.59
N VAL A 140 -4.75 -6.22 11.25
CA VAL A 140 -6.09 -6.69 10.86
C VAL A 140 -6.16 -6.94 9.35
N ASP A 141 -5.65 -6.00 8.54
CA ASP A 141 -5.56 -6.12 7.08
C ASP A 141 -4.16 -5.74 6.60
N ALA A 142 -3.28 -6.73 6.46
CA ALA A 142 -1.87 -6.52 6.07
C ALA A 142 -1.69 -5.88 4.68
N LYS A 143 -2.76 -5.82 3.87
CA LYS A 143 -2.77 -5.22 2.54
C LYS A 143 -3.58 -3.92 2.50
N HIS A 144 -3.91 -3.32 3.66
CA HIS A 144 -4.68 -2.10 3.75
C HIS A 144 -3.97 -0.91 3.08
N TYR A 145 -4.41 -0.56 1.86
CA TYR A 145 -3.70 0.40 1.01
C TYR A 145 -3.57 1.79 1.63
N HIS A 146 -4.63 2.29 2.27
CA HIS A 146 -4.58 3.60 2.93
C HIS A 146 -3.60 3.61 4.11
N ALA A 147 -3.46 2.50 4.83
CA ALA A 147 -2.56 2.43 5.98
C ALA A 147 -1.10 2.44 5.51
N TRP A 148 -0.78 1.70 4.45
CA TRP A 148 0.53 1.75 3.82
C TRP A 148 0.86 3.14 3.26
N SER A 149 -0.09 3.77 2.56
CA SER A 149 0.09 5.13 2.04
C SER A 149 0.31 6.16 3.16
N HIS A 150 -0.45 6.05 4.25
CA HIS A 150 -0.30 6.92 5.41
C HIS A 150 1.02 6.69 6.14
N ARG A 151 1.43 5.42 6.31
CA ARG A 151 2.70 5.06 6.93
C ARG A 151 3.90 5.63 6.17
N GLN A 152 3.90 5.51 4.84
CA GLN A 152 4.94 6.12 3.99
C GLN A 152 4.96 7.64 4.11
N TRP A 153 3.79 8.28 4.11
CA TRP A 153 3.70 9.71 4.34
C TRP A 153 4.26 10.10 5.72
N ALA A 154 3.87 9.39 6.79
CA ALA A 154 4.31 9.69 8.15
C ALA A 154 5.85 9.61 8.26
N LEU A 155 6.46 8.59 7.65
CA LEU A 155 7.92 8.47 7.59
C LEU A 155 8.57 9.69 6.92
N GLN A 156 8.02 10.13 5.78
CA GLN A 156 8.55 11.29 5.05
C GLN A 156 8.36 12.62 5.76
N ALA A 157 7.18 12.85 6.33
CA ALA A 157 6.80 14.15 6.87
C ALA A 157 7.18 14.31 8.35
N LEU A 158 7.16 13.23 9.12
CA LEU A 158 7.32 13.24 10.57
C LEU A 158 8.59 12.52 11.04
N GLY A 159 9.15 11.60 10.24
CA GLY A 159 10.31 10.79 10.60
C GLY A 159 9.93 9.42 11.18
N GLY A 160 10.76 8.86 12.07
CA GLY A 160 10.55 7.53 12.65
C GLY A 160 11.06 6.38 11.77
N TRP A 161 12.16 6.59 11.04
CA TRP A 161 12.73 5.63 10.10
C TRP A 161 13.48 4.46 10.78
N GLU A 162 13.91 4.65 12.02
CA GLU A 162 14.91 3.85 12.72
C GLU A 162 14.54 2.37 12.79
N ASN A 163 13.27 2.06 13.02
CA ASN A 163 12.76 0.70 13.21
C ASN A 163 11.96 0.17 12.01
N GLU A 164 11.87 0.93 10.92
CA GLU A 164 10.96 0.60 9.82
C GLU A 164 11.45 -0.61 9.01
N LEU A 165 12.78 -0.77 8.88
CA LEU A 165 13.35 -1.93 8.20
C LEU A 165 13.16 -3.22 9.02
N ASP A 166 13.23 -3.12 10.34
CA ASP A 166 12.94 -4.23 11.26
C ASP A 166 11.45 -4.59 11.23
N TYR A 167 10.56 -3.60 11.14
CA TYR A 167 9.14 -3.87 10.96
C TYR A 167 8.85 -4.57 9.62
N CYS A 168 9.53 -4.18 8.55
CA CYS A 168 9.44 -4.90 7.27
C CYS A 168 9.92 -6.35 7.42
N HIS A 169 10.98 -6.59 8.19
CA HIS A 169 11.48 -7.93 8.47
C HIS A 169 10.46 -8.77 9.25
N GLU A 170 9.87 -8.23 10.33
CA GLU A 170 8.82 -8.87 11.13
C GLU A 170 7.64 -9.32 10.24
N LEU A 171 7.16 -8.44 9.36
CA LEU A 171 6.06 -8.75 8.45
C LEU A 171 6.41 -9.84 7.43
N LEU A 172 7.65 -9.88 6.94
CA LEU A 172 8.12 -10.87 5.98
C LEU A 172 8.44 -12.22 6.60
N GLU A 173 8.83 -12.26 7.89
CA GLU A 173 8.91 -13.50 8.66
C GLU A 173 7.52 -14.09 8.91
N ALA A 174 6.52 -13.25 9.16
CA ALA A 174 5.13 -13.68 9.32
C ALA A 174 4.50 -14.15 8.00
N ASP A 175 4.70 -13.41 6.91
CA ASP A 175 4.23 -13.77 5.57
C ASP A 175 5.19 -13.25 4.49
N VAL A 176 6.07 -14.13 4.01
CA VAL A 176 7.02 -13.81 2.93
C VAL A 176 6.32 -13.47 1.61
N PHE A 177 5.05 -13.84 1.41
CA PHE A 177 4.27 -13.51 0.20
C PHE A 177 3.59 -12.13 0.28
N ASN A 178 3.78 -11.38 1.37
CA ASN A 178 3.26 -10.04 1.52
C ASN A 178 4.02 -9.03 0.62
N ASN A 179 3.51 -8.82 -0.59
CA ASN A 179 4.07 -7.85 -1.55
C ASN A 179 4.10 -6.42 -0.99
N SER A 180 3.16 -6.03 -0.12
CA SER A 180 3.18 -4.69 0.48
C SER A 180 4.36 -4.51 1.42
N ALA A 181 4.76 -5.55 2.16
CA ALA A 181 5.95 -5.53 3.00
C ALA A 181 7.24 -5.46 2.16
N TRP A 182 7.33 -6.20 1.05
CA TRP A 182 8.45 -6.07 0.09
C TRP A 182 8.54 -4.67 -0.51
N ASN A 183 7.39 -4.11 -0.91
CA ASN A 183 7.32 -2.74 -1.42
C ASN A 183 7.76 -1.72 -0.36
N GLN A 184 7.32 -1.89 0.89
CA GLN A 184 7.72 -1.03 2.00
C GLN A 184 9.22 -1.15 2.26
N ARG A 185 9.78 -2.36 2.25
CA ARG A 185 11.21 -2.58 2.40
C ARG A 185 12.01 -1.82 1.35
N HIS A 186 11.57 -1.89 0.08
CA HIS A 186 12.19 -1.16 -1.03
C HIS A 186 12.06 0.36 -0.84
N TYR A 187 10.90 0.82 -0.38
CA TYR A 187 10.67 2.22 -0.07
C TYR A 187 11.62 2.72 1.04
N VAL A 188 11.80 1.96 2.12
CA VAL A 188 12.69 2.31 3.23
C VAL A 188 14.13 2.45 2.77
N ILE A 189 14.66 1.45 2.06
CA ILE A 189 16.05 1.50 1.59
C ILE A 189 16.30 2.63 0.58
N THR A 190 15.28 3.06 -0.17
CA THR A 190 15.42 4.12 -1.18
C THR A 190 15.11 5.52 -0.69
N ARG A 191 14.32 5.65 0.37
CA ARG A 191 13.82 6.95 0.86
C ARG A 191 14.33 7.34 2.23
N SER A 192 14.79 6.38 3.04
CA SER A 192 15.36 6.69 4.35
C SER A 192 16.59 7.59 4.18
N PRO A 193 16.67 8.71 4.93
CA PRO A 193 17.82 9.61 4.86
C PRO A 193 19.11 8.99 5.41
N SER A 194 19.03 7.91 6.20
CA SER A 194 20.17 7.32 6.92
C SER A 194 20.75 6.07 6.26
N LEU A 195 20.04 5.42 5.33
CA LEU A 195 20.46 4.12 4.77
C LEU A 195 21.35 4.22 3.52
N GLY A 196 21.54 5.42 2.95
CA GLY A 196 22.45 5.61 1.81
C GLY A 196 21.93 5.08 0.47
N GLY A 197 20.67 4.63 0.37
CA GLY A 197 20.05 4.23 -0.89
C GLY A 197 20.39 2.81 -1.33
N LEU A 198 20.03 2.49 -2.59
CA LEU A 198 20.26 1.16 -3.18
C LEU A 198 21.73 0.78 -3.22
N GLU A 199 22.64 1.72 -3.49
CA GLU A 199 24.07 1.42 -3.60
C GLU A 199 24.65 0.90 -2.29
N ALA A 200 24.38 1.59 -1.18
CA ALA A 200 24.86 1.20 0.14
C ALA A 200 24.21 -0.09 0.66
N MET A 201 22.93 -0.30 0.35
CA MET A 201 22.15 -1.44 0.86
C MET A 201 22.20 -2.69 -0.03
N ARG A 202 22.76 -2.61 -1.25
CA ARG A 202 22.61 -3.67 -2.26
C ARG A 202 23.07 -5.03 -1.77
N GLU A 203 24.27 -5.12 -1.22
CA GLU A 203 24.88 -6.40 -0.85
C GLU A 203 24.05 -7.14 0.22
N SER A 204 23.68 -6.43 1.29
CA SER A 204 22.88 -6.99 2.38
C SER A 204 21.47 -7.38 1.91
N GLU A 205 20.83 -6.54 1.10
CA GLU A 205 19.49 -6.79 0.58
C GLU A 205 19.45 -7.92 -0.46
N VAL A 206 20.48 -8.06 -1.30
CA VAL A 206 20.63 -9.20 -2.21
C VAL A 206 20.77 -10.49 -1.40
N SER A 207 21.63 -10.50 -0.37
CA SER A 207 21.80 -11.66 0.52
C SER A 207 20.49 -12.04 1.22
N TYR A 208 19.76 -11.07 1.76
CA TYR A 208 18.44 -11.27 2.36
C TYR A 208 17.44 -11.87 1.36
N THR A 209 17.37 -11.30 0.15
CA THR A 209 16.40 -11.70 -0.87
C THR A 209 16.71 -13.08 -1.46
N VAL A 210 17.99 -13.41 -1.65
CA VAL A 210 18.42 -14.75 -2.10
C VAL A 210 18.00 -15.82 -1.09
N LYS A 211 18.14 -15.56 0.22
CA LYS A 211 17.64 -16.49 1.26
C LYS A 211 16.12 -16.69 1.13
N ALA A 212 15.36 -15.60 0.97
CA ALA A 212 13.91 -15.68 0.79
C ALA A 212 13.50 -16.45 -0.47
N ILE A 213 14.20 -16.25 -1.59
CA ILE A 213 13.98 -16.98 -2.84
C ILE A 213 14.27 -18.47 -2.66
N LEU A 214 15.39 -18.84 -2.05
CA LEU A 214 15.74 -20.25 -1.86
C LEU A 214 14.76 -20.98 -0.95
N ALA A 215 14.26 -20.30 0.09
CA ALA A 215 13.21 -20.82 0.96
C ALA A 215 11.88 -20.99 0.21
N ASN A 216 11.49 -20.01 -0.60
CA ASN A 216 10.21 -20.00 -1.32
C ASN A 216 10.36 -19.60 -2.80
N PRO A 217 10.84 -20.50 -3.69
CA PRO A 217 11.13 -20.14 -5.08
C PRO A 217 9.91 -19.71 -5.90
N GLY A 218 8.72 -20.15 -5.48
CA GLY A 218 7.44 -19.79 -6.09
C GLY A 218 6.87 -18.43 -5.64
N ASN A 219 7.57 -17.67 -4.79
CA ASN A 219 7.15 -16.33 -4.39
C ASN A 219 7.62 -15.28 -5.41
N GLU A 220 6.70 -14.75 -6.23
CA GLU A 220 7.05 -13.71 -7.21
C GLU A 220 7.65 -12.45 -6.56
N SER A 221 7.19 -12.08 -5.36
CA SER A 221 7.55 -10.80 -4.71
C SER A 221 9.06 -10.69 -4.46
N SER A 222 9.70 -11.76 -3.99
CA SER A 222 11.14 -11.77 -3.72
C SER A 222 11.98 -11.67 -5.00
N TRP A 223 11.55 -12.31 -6.10
CA TRP A 223 12.19 -12.14 -7.41
C TRP A 223 12.05 -10.72 -7.96
N ARG A 224 10.86 -10.11 -7.82
CA ARG A 224 10.64 -8.73 -8.24
C ARG A 224 11.45 -7.74 -7.41
N TYR A 225 11.54 -7.98 -6.09
CA TYR A 225 12.38 -7.19 -5.21
C TYR A 225 13.85 -7.31 -5.59
N LEU A 226 14.36 -8.52 -5.85
CA LEU A 226 15.74 -8.75 -6.27
C LEU A 226 16.08 -7.90 -7.51
N LYS A 227 15.20 -7.89 -8.52
CA LYS A 227 15.38 -7.06 -9.73
C LYS A 227 15.36 -5.57 -9.41
N ALA A 228 14.49 -5.13 -8.51
CA ALA A 228 14.36 -3.71 -8.13
C ALA A 228 15.62 -3.16 -7.44
N LEU A 229 16.41 -3.99 -6.75
CA LEU A 229 17.69 -3.59 -6.14
C LEU A 229 18.74 -3.10 -7.15
N TYR A 230 18.55 -3.41 -8.43
CA TYR A 230 19.43 -3.01 -9.53
C TYR A 230 18.77 -2.02 -10.48
N LYS A 231 17.74 -1.30 -10.02
CA LYS A 231 17.12 -0.24 -10.79
C LYS A 231 18.21 0.74 -11.29
N ASP A 232 18.22 0.98 -12.59
CA ASP A 232 19.18 1.84 -13.30
C ASP A 232 20.66 1.38 -13.21
N ALA A 233 20.91 0.13 -12.79
CA ALA A 233 22.25 -0.46 -12.61
C ALA A 233 22.39 -1.79 -13.36
N THR A 234 22.12 -1.79 -14.68
CA THR A 234 22.13 -2.99 -15.54
C THR A 234 23.47 -3.73 -15.53
N GLU A 235 24.60 -3.02 -15.49
CA GLU A 235 25.92 -3.66 -15.44
C GLU A 235 26.09 -4.46 -14.14
N SER A 236 25.72 -3.88 -13.00
CA SER A 236 25.73 -4.59 -11.71
C SER A 236 24.76 -5.77 -11.69
N TRP A 237 23.59 -5.64 -12.33
CA TRP A 237 22.60 -6.71 -12.44
C TRP A 237 23.15 -7.96 -13.14
N ILE A 238 23.81 -7.77 -14.29
CA ILE A 238 24.35 -8.88 -15.06
C ILE A 238 25.67 -9.42 -14.49
N SER A 239 26.41 -8.62 -13.72
CA SER A 239 27.70 -9.02 -13.15
C SER A 239 27.61 -9.64 -11.76
N ASP A 240 26.51 -9.45 -11.02
CA ASP A 240 26.38 -9.98 -9.65
C ASP A 240 26.22 -11.52 -9.69
N PRO A 241 27.21 -12.27 -9.16
CA PRO A 241 27.19 -13.73 -9.20
C PRO A 241 26.06 -14.33 -8.37
N SER A 242 25.55 -13.62 -7.37
CA SER A 242 24.47 -14.07 -6.50
C SER A 242 23.16 -14.23 -7.28
N VAL A 243 22.89 -13.33 -8.23
CA VAL A 243 21.68 -13.36 -9.08
C VAL A 243 21.71 -14.56 -10.03
N SER A 244 22.83 -14.79 -10.71
CA SER A 244 23.02 -15.96 -11.57
C SER A 244 22.97 -17.27 -10.76
N SER A 245 23.67 -17.31 -9.62
CA SER A 245 23.74 -18.46 -8.72
C SER A 245 22.35 -18.86 -8.19
N VAL A 246 21.53 -17.91 -7.75
CA VAL A 246 20.18 -18.22 -7.25
C VAL A 246 19.27 -18.74 -8.36
N CYS A 247 19.39 -18.22 -9.59
CA CYS A 247 18.67 -18.77 -10.74
C CYS A 247 19.04 -20.25 -10.96
N LEU A 248 20.33 -20.56 -11.08
CA LEU A 248 20.82 -21.92 -11.32
C LEU A 248 20.40 -22.90 -10.22
N LYS A 249 20.51 -22.48 -8.95
CA LYS A 249 20.06 -23.28 -7.79
C LYS A 249 18.57 -23.61 -7.83
N VAL A 250 17.74 -22.67 -8.27
CA VAL A 250 16.29 -22.91 -8.38
C VAL A 250 15.96 -23.77 -9.61
N LEU A 251 16.66 -23.58 -10.73
CA LEU A 251 16.47 -24.39 -11.94
C LEU A 251 16.84 -25.86 -11.72
N SER A 252 17.86 -26.15 -10.90
CA SER A 252 18.29 -27.53 -10.60
C SER A 252 17.34 -28.30 -9.68
N ARG A 253 16.51 -27.60 -8.89
CA ARG A 253 15.50 -28.22 -8.00
C ARG A 253 14.33 -28.78 -8.78
N THR A 254 13.87 -30.00 -8.46
CA THR A 254 12.71 -30.65 -9.10
C THR A 254 11.41 -30.48 -8.34
N ASP A 255 11.47 -29.96 -7.12
CA ASP A 255 10.38 -29.87 -6.14
C ASP A 255 9.73 -28.48 -6.07
N CYS A 256 10.03 -27.56 -7.00
CA CYS A 256 9.53 -26.18 -6.96
C CYS A 256 9.14 -25.60 -8.31
N PHE A 257 8.36 -24.52 -8.28
CA PHE A 257 8.07 -23.73 -9.47
C PHE A 257 9.32 -22.97 -9.96
N ARG A 258 9.73 -23.21 -11.22
CA ARG A 258 10.96 -22.66 -11.82
C ARG A 258 10.71 -21.43 -12.70
N GLY A 259 9.46 -21.04 -12.92
CA GLY A 259 9.10 -20.00 -13.89
C GLY A 259 9.72 -18.64 -13.58
N PHE A 260 9.82 -18.25 -12.30
CA PHE A 260 10.44 -16.96 -11.94
C PHE A 260 11.96 -16.96 -12.11
N ALA A 261 12.64 -18.09 -11.84
CA ALA A 261 14.05 -18.25 -12.13
C ALA A 261 14.32 -18.20 -13.65
N LEU A 262 13.49 -18.87 -14.46
CA LEU A 262 13.56 -18.79 -15.92
C LEU A 262 13.32 -17.36 -16.43
N SER A 263 12.31 -16.66 -15.91
CA SER A 263 12.03 -15.28 -16.27
C SER A 263 13.17 -14.34 -15.89
N THR A 264 13.81 -14.55 -14.74
CA THR A 264 14.95 -13.75 -14.28
C THR A 264 16.19 -14.01 -15.14
N LEU A 265 16.47 -15.28 -15.47
CA LEU A 265 17.54 -15.64 -16.39
C LEU A 265 17.30 -15.06 -17.80
N LEU A 266 16.06 -15.08 -18.27
CA LEU A 266 15.71 -14.45 -19.55
C LEU A 266 16.02 -12.95 -19.55
N ASP A 267 15.66 -12.24 -18.47
CA ASP A 267 15.98 -10.83 -18.31
C ASP A 267 17.50 -10.60 -18.34
N LEU A 268 18.28 -11.37 -17.56
CA LEU A 268 19.74 -11.29 -17.56
C LEU A 268 20.35 -11.49 -18.96
N LEU A 269 19.89 -12.51 -19.70
CA LEU A 269 20.37 -12.78 -21.06
C LEU A 269 20.02 -11.64 -22.03
N CYS A 270 18.82 -11.07 -21.91
CA CYS A 270 18.41 -9.93 -22.73
C CYS A 270 19.21 -8.66 -22.40
N ASP A 271 19.62 -8.52 -21.14
CA ASP A 271 20.40 -7.39 -20.63
C ASP A 271 21.92 -7.54 -20.89
N GLY A 272 22.36 -8.65 -21.51
CA GLY A 272 23.73 -8.84 -21.97
C GLY A 272 24.57 -9.86 -21.20
N LEU A 273 23.97 -10.63 -20.27
CA LEU A 273 24.67 -11.74 -19.62
C LEU A 273 25.17 -12.74 -20.68
N ARG A 274 26.47 -13.08 -20.61
CA ARG A 274 27.04 -14.16 -21.42
C ARG A 274 26.81 -15.50 -20.72
N PRO A 275 26.01 -16.42 -21.29
CA PRO A 275 25.70 -17.68 -20.63
C PRO A 275 26.90 -18.62 -20.58
N THR A 276 27.18 -19.14 -19.38
CA THR A 276 28.13 -20.23 -19.17
C THR A 276 27.54 -21.58 -19.61
N ASN A 277 28.35 -22.64 -19.64
CA ASN A 277 27.87 -23.99 -19.91
C ASN A 277 26.83 -24.44 -18.87
N GLU A 278 27.02 -24.10 -17.59
CA GLU A 278 26.07 -24.42 -16.53
C GLU A 278 24.67 -23.83 -16.77
N HIS A 279 24.59 -22.61 -17.32
CA HIS A 279 23.31 -22.03 -17.73
C HIS A 279 22.65 -22.84 -18.85
N ARG A 280 23.43 -23.21 -19.88
CA ARG A 280 22.92 -23.97 -21.03
C ARG A 280 22.44 -25.35 -20.59
N ASP A 281 23.22 -26.02 -19.76
CA ASP A 281 22.91 -27.37 -19.27
C ASP A 281 21.70 -27.36 -18.34
N SER A 282 21.60 -26.37 -17.45
CA SER A 282 20.45 -26.20 -16.55
C SER A 282 19.14 -25.97 -17.33
N VAL A 283 19.15 -25.15 -18.38
CA VAL A 283 17.96 -24.91 -19.21
C VAL A 283 17.61 -26.14 -20.06
N ARG A 284 18.61 -26.81 -20.65
CA ARG A 284 18.42 -28.04 -21.43
C ARG A 284 17.80 -29.16 -20.60
N ALA A 285 18.19 -29.31 -19.35
CA ALA A 285 17.61 -30.31 -18.44
C ALA A 285 16.10 -30.11 -18.19
N LEU A 286 15.53 -28.95 -18.52
CA LEU A 286 14.12 -28.62 -18.33
C LEU A 286 13.23 -28.94 -19.55
N ALA A 287 13.84 -29.30 -20.68
CA ALA A 287 13.14 -29.49 -21.94
C ALA A 287 13.50 -30.83 -22.59
N ASN A 288 12.51 -31.53 -23.12
CA ASN A 288 12.68 -32.83 -23.78
C ASN A 288 12.87 -32.72 -25.31
N GLU A 289 13.28 -31.55 -25.81
CA GLU A 289 13.28 -31.21 -27.24
C GLU A 289 14.62 -30.61 -27.68
N GLU A 290 14.83 -30.57 -29.00
CA GLU A 290 16.03 -30.01 -29.63
C GLU A 290 16.28 -28.58 -29.13
N PRO A 291 17.47 -28.31 -28.56
CA PRO A 291 17.75 -27.01 -27.97
C PRO A 291 17.88 -25.94 -29.07
N GLU A 292 17.24 -24.78 -28.86
CA GLU A 292 17.47 -23.65 -29.75
C GLU A 292 18.91 -23.12 -29.58
N THR A 293 19.52 -22.67 -30.68
CA THR A 293 20.89 -22.12 -30.65
C THR A 293 21.01 -20.91 -29.73
N ASN A 294 19.97 -20.06 -29.70
CA ASN A 294 19.88 -18.91 -28.83
C ASN A 294 19.20 -19.30 -27.51
N LEU A 295 19.96 -19.23 -26.40
CA LEU A 295 19.49 -19.66 -25.09
C LEU A 295 18.28 -18.86 -24.60
N ALA A 296 18.23 -17.54 -24.86
CA ALA A 296 17.12 -16.69 -24.44
C ALA A 296 15.81 -17.08 -25.14
N LYS A 297 15.88 -17.39 -26.44
CA LYS A 297 14.71 -17.90 -27.18
C LYS A 297 14.25 -19.27 -26.67
N PHE A 298 15.18 -20.13 -26.29
CA PHE A 298 14.87 -21.43 -25.70
C PHE A 298 14.16 -21.28 -24.35
N VAL A 299 14.64 -20.36 -23.49
CA VAL A 299 13.99 -20.02 -22.22
C VAL A 299 12.55 -19.52 -22.45
N CYS A 300 12.29 -18.67 -23.46
CA CYS A 300 10.92 -18.27 -23.80
C CYS A 300 10.03 -19.45 -24.20
N THR A 301 10.56 -20.42 -24.96
CA THR A 301 9.81 -21.64 -25.33
C THR A 301 9.39 -22.45 -24.10
N ILE A 302 10.31 -22.63 -23.14
CA ILE A 302 10.01 -23.33 -21.89
C ILE A 302 8.99 -22.55 -21.06
N LEU A 303 9.17 -21.22 -20.93
CA LEU A 303 8.23 -20.33 -20.24
C LEU A 303 6.81 -20.40 -20.81
N GLY A 304 6.66 -20.49 -22.14
CA GLY A 304 5.36 -20.67 -22.78
C GLY A 304 4.60 -21.93 -22.33
N ARG A 305 5.30 -22.94 -21.82
CA ARG A 305 4.71 -24.18 -21.29
C ARG A 305 4.48 -24.14 -19.79
N VAL A 306 5.48 -23.66 -19.03
CA VAL A 306 5.39 -23.63 -17.56
C VAL A 306 4.51 -22.50 -17.03
N ASP A 307 4.18 -21.53 -17.88
CA ASP A 307 3.35 -20.37 -17.57
C ASP A 307 2.35 -20.10 -18.71
N PRO A 308 1.38 -21.02 -18.92
CA PRO A 308 0.50 -21.02 -20.10
C PRO A 308 -0.42 -19.81 -20.16
N ILE A 309 -0.75 -19.20 -19.01
CA ILE A 309 -1.53 -17.94 -18.93
C ILE A 309 -0.84 -16.82 -19.72
N ARG A 310 0.50 -16.80 -19.72
CA ARG A 310 1.32 -15.81 -20.44
C ARG A 310 1.97 -16.39 -21.69
N ALA A 311 1.50 -17.51 -22.25
CA ALA A 311 2.07 -18.13 -23.45
C ALA A 311 2.19 -17.15 -24.63
N ASN A 312 1.15 -16.33 -24.86
CA ASN A 312 1.17 -15.30 -25.91
C ASN A 312 2.23 -14.21 -25.64
N TYR A 313 2.41 -13.83 -24.37
CA TYR A 313 3.46 -12.90 -23.98
C TYR A 313 4.85 -13.50 -24.22
N TRP A 314 5.08 -14.77 -23.90
CA TRP A 314 6.36 -15.44 -24.13
C TRP A 314 6.66 -15.63 -25.61
N ALA A 315 5.66 -15.97 -26.42
CA ALA A 315 5.79 -16.02 -27.88
C ALA A 315 6.15 -14.64 -28.46
N TRP A 316 5.47 -13.59 -28.01
CA TRP A 316 5.81 -12.21 -28.38
C TRP A 316 7.23 -11.84 -27.93
N ARG A 317 7.61 -12.13 -26.68
CA ARG A 317 8.94 -11.82 -26.14
C ARG A 317 10.04 -12.51 -26.94
N LYS A 318 9.84 -13.79 -27.28
CA LYS A 318 10.73 -14.57 -28.16
C LYS A 318 10.95 -13.90 -29.51
N SER A 319 9.89 -13.35 -30.11
CA SER A 319 9.97 -12.65 -31.41
C SER A 319 10.77 -11.35 -31.36
N LYS A 320 10.92 -10.73 -30.17
CA LYS A 320 11.68 -9.49 -29.97
C LYS A 320 13.16 -9.72 -29.71
N ILE A 321 13.60 -10.96 -29.50
CA ILE A 321 15.01 -11.30 -29.32
C ILE A 321 15.69 -11.31 -30.70
N THR A 322 16.33 -10.19 -31.04
CA THR A 322 17.02 -9.95 -32.31
C THR A 322 18.51 -10.26 -32.25
N VAL A 323 19.11 -10.31 -31.04
CA VAL A 323 20.55 -10.50 -30.86
C VAL A 323 20.90 -11.98 -30.83
N ALA A 324 21.80 -12.41 -31.72
CA ALA A 324 22.54 -13.66 -31.55
C ALA A 324 23.60 -13.43 -30.46
N ILE A 325 23.36 -13.95 -29.26
CA ILE A 325 24.36 -13.98 -28.16
C ILE A 325 24.97 -15.37 -28.10
#